data_AF-A0A377JLP1-F1
#
_entry.id   AF-A0A377JLP1-F1
#
_cell.length_a   1.000
_cell.length_b   1.000
_cell.length_c   1.000
_cell.angle_alpha   90.00
_cell.angle_beta   90.00
_cell.angle_gamma   90.00
#
_symmetry.space_group_name_H-M   'P 1'
#
loop_
_entity.id
_entity.type
_entity.pdbx_description
1 polymer ?
#
loop_
_entity_poly.entity_id
_entity_poly.type
_entity_poly.pdbx_seq_one_letter_code
_entity_poly.pdbx_strand_id
1 'polypeptide(L)'
;MAGLKNIKTNSFKKVEQEREHTASTSVAEFINHAEGETSKIAQKRRGAPLKSEANKRTQKVLVYFTEREILKIQEMAEEKNMKTTEFIRFKIFN
;
A
#
# COMPACT_ATOMS: atom_id res chain seq x y z
N MET A 1 27.33 -20.84 20.64
CA MET A 1 26.18 -19.93 20.43
C MET A 1 25.77 -19.98 18.98
N ALA A 2 24.47 -19.83 18.73
CA ALA A 2 23.74 -20.46 17.64
C ALA A 2 24.14 -19.96 16.24
N GLY A 3 24.59 -20.89 15.40
CA GLY A 3 24.57 -20.73 13.96
C GLY A 3 23.13 -20.68 13.46
N LEU A 4 22.89 -19.88 12.43
CA LEU A 4 21.62 -19.77 11.71
C LEU A 4 21.23 -21.11 11.06
N LYS A 5 20.73 -22.06 11.87
CA LYS A 5 19.90 -23.17 11.40
C LYS A 5 18.48 -22.62 11.26
N ASN A 6 17.98 -22.60 10.03
CA ASN A 6 16.55 -22.46 9.65
C ASN A 6 16.14 -21.17 8.90
N ILE A 7 16.94 -20.68 7.95
CA ILE A 7 16.33 -19.99 6.81
C ILE A 7 16.19 -21.01 5.69
N LYS A 8 15.00 -21.62 5.61
CA LYS A 8 14.58 -22.37 4.43
C LYS A 8 14.56 -21.38 3.28
N THR A 9 15.53 -21.54 2.37
CA THR A 9 15.51 -20.97 1.03
C THR A 9 14.19 -21.35 0.39
N ASN A 10 13.22 -20.43 0.35
CA ASN A 10 12.10 -20.55 -0.56
C ASN A 10 12.70 -20.37 -1.94
N SER A 11 13.02 -21.51 -2.55
CA SER A 11 13.37 -21.64 -3.94
C SER A 11 12.37 -20.82 -4.75
N PHE A 12 12.87 -19.98 -5.64
CA PHE A 12 12.07 -19.52 -6.76
C PHE A 12 11.57 -20.80 -7.44
N LYS A 13 10.28 -21.13 -7.22
CA LYS A 13 9.60 -22.12 -8.04
C LYS A 13 9.76 -21.61 -9.47
N LYS A 14 10.64 -22.25 -10.25
CA LYS A 14 10.54 -22.26 -11.70
C LYS A 14 9.14 -22.80 -11.98
N VAL A 15 8.21 -21.89 -12.22
CA VAL A 15 6.97 -22.24 -12.89
C VAL A 15 7.41 -22.51 -14.31
N GLU A 16 7.75 -23.76 -14.60
CA GLU A 16 7.77 -24.26 -15.96
C GLU A 16 6.35 -24.11 -16.47
N GLN A 17 6.12 -23.00 -17.17
CA GLN A 17 4.89 -22.74 -17.86
C GLN A 17 4.92 -23.65 -19.08
N GLU A 18 4.34 -24.84 -18.95
CA GLU A 18 3.83 -25.60 -20.10
C GLU A 18 2.73 -24.77 -20.74
N ARG A 19 3.12 -23.72 -21.45
CA ARG A 19 2.29 -23.08 -22.45
C ARG A 19 2.54 -23.85 -23.72
N GLU A 20 1.53 -24.56 -24.19
CA GLU A 20 1.49 -24.98 -25.59
C GLU A 20 1.64 -23.71 -26.44
N HIS A 21 2.84 -23.48 -26.94
CA HIS A 21 3.10 -22.41 -27.89
C HIS A 21 2.49 -22.85 -29.21
N THR A 22 1.26 -22.41 -29.50
CA THR A 22 0.81 -22.31 -30.88
C THR A 22 1.65 -21.20 -31.52
N ALA A 23 2.77 -21.59 -32.14
CA ALA A 23 3.57 -20.69 -32.94
C ALA A 23 2.67 -20.19 -34.08
N SER A 24 2.25 -18.93 -34.01
CA SER A 24 1.44 -18.28 -35.04
C SER A 24 2.22 -18.26 -36.35
N THR A 25 1.69 -18.91 -37.38
CA THR A 25 2.38 -19.12 -38.66
C THR A 25 2.45 -17.85 -39.52
N SER A 26 1.74 -16.78 -39.14
CA SER A 26 1.72 -15.52 -39.88
C SER A 26 1.95 -14.29 -38.99
N VAL A 27 2.64 -13.29 -39.56
CA VAL A 27 2.88 -11.98 -38.91
C VAL A 27 1.56 -11.26 -38.59
N ALA A 28 0.54 -11.47 -39.42
CA ALA A 28 -0.80 -10.89 -39.21
C ALA A 28 -1.48 -11.43 -37.95
N GLU A 29 -1.34 -12.73 -37.68
CA GLU A 29 -1.86 -13.34 -36.44
C GLU A 29 -1.07 -12.91 -35.21
N PHE A 30 0.25 -12.74 -35.32
CA PHE A 30 1.07 -12.18 -34.24
C PHE A 30 0.63 -10.75 -33.87
N ILE A 31 0.39 -9.89 -34.86
CA ILE A 31 -0.08 -8.51 -34.63
C ILE A 31 -1.48 -8.51 -34.01
N ASN A 32 -2.38 -9.38 -34.47
CA ASN A 32 -3.74 -9.47 -33.94
C ASN A 32 -3.81 -10.04 -32.51
N HIS A 33 -2.84 -10.86 -32.10
CA HIS A 33 -2.73 -11.35 -30.72
C HIS A 33 -1.82 -10.49 -29.83
N ALA A 34 -1.13 -9.49 -30.40
CA ALA A 34 -0.37 -8.49 -29.68
C ALA A 34 -1.29 -7.40 -29.10
N GLU A 35 -2.37 -7.79 -28.43
CA GLU A 35 -3.11 -6.87 -27.57
C GLU A 35 -2.23 -6.56 -26.36
N GLY A 36 -1.58 -5.39 -26.40
CA GLY A 36 -0.85 -4.86 -25.26
C GLY A 36 -1.74 -4.77 -24.03
N GLU A 37 -1.16 -5.08 -22.86
CA GLU A 37 -1.78 -5.03 -21.52
C GLU A 37 -2.38 -3.64 -21.15
N THR A 38 -2.32 -2.66 -22.05
CA THR A 38 -2.68 -1.25 -21.84
C THR A 38 -4.10 -0.89 -22.31
N SER A 39 -4.79 -1.73 -23.08
CA SER A 39 -6.17 -1.46 -23.56
C SER A 39 -7.25 -1.76 -22.51
N LYS A 40 -6.92 -2.54 -21.48
CA LYS A 40 -7.74 -2.60 -20.26
C LYS A 40 -7.47 -1.32 -19.48
N ILE A 41 -8.25 -0.28 -19.78
CA ILE A 41 -8.43 0.92 -18.93
C ILE A 41 -8.25 0.44 -17.50
N ALA A 42 -7.14 0.83 -16.87
CA ALA A 42 -6.81 0.37 -15.54
C ALA A 42 -8.05 0.62 -14.69
N GLN A 43 -8.81 -0.44 -14.40
CA GLN A 43 -9.96 -0.37 -13.53
C GLN A 43 -9.41 0.32 -12.30
N LYS A 44 -9.89 1.56 -12.05
CA LYS A 44 -9.45 2.43 -10.96
C LYS A 44 -9.11 1.51 -9.81
N ARG A 45 -7.81 1.37 -9.53
CA ARG A 45 -7.30 0.47 -8.49
C ARG A 45 -8.24 0.63 -7.31
N ARG A 46 -8.76 -0.47 -6.76
CA ARG A 46 -9.69 -0.56 -5.62
C ARG A 46 -9.08 0.10 -4.36
N GLY A 47 -8.81 1.39 -4.44
CA GLY A 47 -8.23 2.22 -3.41
C GLY A 47 -9.33 2.97 -2.69
N ALA A 48 -8.98 3.56 -1.56
CA ALA A 48 -9.90 4.39 -0.81
C ALA A 48 -10.45 5.53 -1.70
N PRO A 49 -11.74 5.86 -1.60
CA PRO A 49 -12.32 6.96 -2.37
C PRO A 49 -11.57 8.25 -2.08
N LEU A 50 -11.35 9.04 -3.14
CA LEU A 50 -10.75 10.37 -3.02
C LEU A 50 -11.65 11.24 -2.14
N LYS A 51 -11.07 11.88 -1.13
CA LYS A 51 -11.79 12.85 -0.28
C LYS A 51 -12.17 14.07 -1.11
N SER A 52 -13.38 14.62 -0.91
CA SER A 52 -13.80 15.89 -1.50
C SER A 52 -12.87 17.03 -1.06
N GLU A 53 -12.70 18.05 -1.90
CA GLU A 53 -11.81 19.19 -1.61
C GLU A 53 -12.10 19.83 -0.24
N ALA A 54 -13.38 19.98 0.12
CA ALA A 54 -13.80 20.53 1.40
C ALA A 54 -13.34 19.71 2.62
N ASN A 55 -13.11 18.40 2.45
CA ASN A 55 -12.71 17.48 3.51
C ASN A 55 -11.22 17.14 3.49
N LYS A 56 -10.45 17.71 2.54
CA LYS A 56 -9.00 17.54 2.52
C LYS A 56 -8.37 18.39 3.62
N ARG A 57 -7.39 17.79 4.31
CA ARG A 57 -6.60 18.49 5.32
C ARG A 57 -5.46 19.20 4.60
N THR A 58 -5.61 20.51 4.36
CA THR A 58 -4.65 21.33 3.60
C THR A 58 -3.75 22.19 4.49
N GLN A 59 -4.22 22.55 5.68
CA GLN A 59 -3.49 23.41 6.62
C GLN A 59 -2.68 22.60 7.63
N LYS A 60 -1.56 23.17 8.09
CA LYS A 60 -0.67 22.60 9.10
C LYS A 60 -0.56 23.54 10.29
N VAL A 61 -0.57 22.98 11.49
CA VAL A 61 -0.28 23.68 12.74
C VAL A 61 0.93 23.00 13.37
N LEU A 62 1.93 23.78 13.77
CA LEU A 62 3.10 23.27 14.48
C LEU A 62 2.90 23.52 15.97
N VAL A 63 3.08 22.48 16.78
CA VAL A 63 2.98 22.55 18.24
C VAL A 63 4.19 21.85 18.83
N TYR A 64 4.81 22.49 19.81
CA TYR A 64 5.94 21.93 20.54
C TYR A 64 5.46 21.33 21.85
N PHE A 65 6.01 20.17 22.19
CA PHE A 65 5.75 19.45 23.43
C PHE A 65 7.08 19.11 24.09
N THR A 66 7.08 19.05 25.42
CA THR A 66 8.13 18.39 26.17
C THR A 66 8.05 16.86 25.99
N GLU A 67 9.14 16.16 26.29
CA GLU A 67 9.19 14.69 26.19
C GLU A 67 8.11 14.01 27.07
N ARG A 68 7.86 14.54 28.27
CA ARG A 68 6.85 14.00 29.19
C ARG A 68 5.44 14.17 28.65
N GLU A 69 5.16 15.30 28.00
CA GLU A 69 3.85 15.59 27.43
C GLU A 69 3.55 14.68 26.24
N ILE A 70 4.51 14.48 25.34
CA ILE A 70 4.28 13.65 24.14
C ILE A 70 4.07 12.18 24.51
N LEU A 71 4.81 11.65 25.49
CA LEU A 71 4.63 10.28 25.99
C LEU A 71 3.22 10.08 26.57
N LYS A 72 2.76 11.04 27.38
CA LYS A 72 1.40 10.99 27.94
C LYS A 72 0.33 11.05 26.85
N ILE A 73 0.54 11.85 25.80
CA ILE A 73 -0.38 11.91 24.66
C ILE A 73 -0.39 10.58 23.89
N GLN A 74 0.75 9.91 23.75
CA GLN A 74 0.83 8.59 23.12
C GLN A 74 0.07 7.53 23.91
N GLU A 75 0.27 7.47 25.22
CA GLU A 75 -0.44 6.55 26.13
C GLU A 75 -1.97 6.76 26.03
N MET A 76 -2.45 8.00 26.13
CA MET A 76 -3.87 8.31 25.99
C MET A 76 -4.44 7.99 24.60
N ALA A 77 -3.61 8.08 23.55
CA ALA A 77 -4.02 7.71 22.19
C ALA A 77 -4.14 6.19 22.04
N GLU A 78 -3.22 5.44 22.64
CA GLU A 78 -3.25 3.97 22.69
C GLU A 78 -4.45 3.44 23.46
N GLU A 79 -4.76 4.02 24.63
CA GLU A 79 -5.97 3.69 25.41
C GLU A 79 -7.26 3.84 24.59
N LYS A 80 -7.29 4.80 23.67
CA LYS A 80 -8.44 5.06 22.79
C LYS A 80 -8.36 4.33 21.44
N ASN A 81 -7.31 3.54 21.21
CA ASN A 81 -7.04 2.87 19.95
C ASN A 81 -7.04 3.84 18.74
N MET A 82 -6.44 5.03 18.92
CA MET A 82 -6.33 6.08 17.92
C MET A 82 -4.86 6.40 17.63
N LYS A 83 -4.57 6.91 16.43
CA LYS A 83 -3.25 7.48 16.15
C LYS A 83 -3.06 8.76 16.95
N THR A 84 -1.85 9.03 17.42
CA THR A 84 -1.51 10.24 18.19
C THR A 84 -1.96 11.53 17.50
N THR A 85 -1.79 11.64 16.17
CA THR A 85 -2.23 12.81 15.39
C THR A 85 -3.74 12.94 15.29
N GLU A 86 -4.46 11.82 15.25
CA GLU A 86 -5.92 11.80 15.26
C GLU A 86 -6.46 12.15 16.65
N PHE A 87 -5.80 11.63 17.70
CA PHE A 87 -6.11 11.92 19.09
C PHE A 87 -5.91 13.41 19.42
N ILE A 88 -4.77 14.00 19.03
CA ILE A 88 -4.51 15.44 19.23
C ILE A 88 -5.62 16.26 18.57
N ARG A 89 -5.98 15.93 17.33
CA ARG A 89 -7.06 16.62 16.64
C ARG A 89 -8.41 16.43 17.32
N PHE A 90 -8.73 15.20 17.73
CA PHE A 90 -9.94 14.89 18.47
C PHE A 90 -10.04 15.77 19.71
N LYS A 91 -8.97 15.91 20.49
CA LYS A 91 -8.95 16.76 21.69
C LYS A 91 -9.08 18.26 21.43
N ILE A 92 -8.68 18.75 20.25
CA ILE A 92 -8.79 20.18 19.91
C ILE A 92 -10.22 20.55 19.49
N PHE A 93 -10.91 19.65 18.79
CA PHE A 93 -12.19 19.97 18.14
C PHE A 93 -13.40 19.26 18.75
N ASN A 94 -13.20 18.29 19.65
CA ASN A 94 -14.25 17.59 20.38
C ASN A 94 -13.96 17.59 21.89
#